data_AF-A0A9R1Q8M1-F1
#
_entry.id   AF-A0A9R1Q8M1-F1
#
_cell.length_a   1.000
_cell.length_b   1.000
_cell.length_c   1.000
_cell.angle_alpha   90.00
_cell.angle_beta   90.00
_cell.angle_gamma   90.00
#
_symmetry.space_group_name_H-M   'P 1'
#
loop_
_entity.id
_entity.type
_entity.pdbx_description
1 polymer ?
#
loop_
_entity_poly.entity_id
_entity_poly.type
_entity_poly.pdbx_seq_one_letter_code
_entity_poly.pdbx_strand_id
1 'polypeptide(L)'
;MYQQIACHDGFRVLKLPYKAYNDDSPPAYNSKLREGLPEFSMCVFLPEDCDGLWSLLDRITARPEFLHEHLPRDHVPVGKFRLPKFKLTYMSSIRGVLKDLGLRLPFDPLLANMTGIVGDDESVVPLCVSEVVHKAVVEMNEEGCEAAAVTVESDDDLGFSLYCDYEYVPPPPTVDFVADHPFAFFIVEETSGTVVFAGHVLDPTKEE
;
A
#
# COMPACT_ATOMS: atom_id res chain seq x y z
N MET A 1 7.22 13.39 -16.09
CA MET A 1 6.27 12.62 -15.25
C MET A 1 6.50 13.00 -13.80
N TYR A 2 5.45 13.14 -13.00
CA TYR A 2 5.55 13.43 -11.57
C TYR A 2 4.88 12.32 -10.76
N GLN A 3 5.45 11.94 -9.62
CA GLN A 3 4.88 10.94 -8.71
C GLN A 3 5.11 11.33 -7.26
N GLN A 4 4.30 10.82 -6.33
CA GLN A 4 4.53 10.96 -4.89
C GLN A 4 5.62 9.98 -4.46
N ILE A 5 6.87 10.46 -4.39
CA ILE A 5 8.03 9.67 -3.98
C ILE A 5 8.80 10.42 -2.89
N ALA A 6 9.12 9.71 -1.80
CA ALA A 6 10.03 10.17 -0.76
C ALA A 6 11.31 9.35 -0.79
N CYS A 7 12.46 10.02 -0.71
CA CYS A 7 13.77 9.38 -0.62
C CYS A 7 14.27 9.49 0.82
N HIS A 8 14.65 8.35 1.40
CA HIS A 8 15.17 8.23 2.75
C HIS A 8 16.50 7.50 2.74
N ASP A 9 17.20 7.54 3.88
CA ASP A 9 18.45 6.79 4.03
C ASP A 9 18.21 5.27 3.96
N GLY A 10 18.67 4.67 2.87
CA GLY A 10 18.61 3.24 2.55
C GLY A 10 17.31 2.74 1.93
N PHE A 11 16.32 3.60 1.61
CA PHE A 11 15.08 3.18 0.94
C PHE A 11 14.30 4.35 0.32
N ARG A 12 13.37 4.02 -0.58
CA ARG A 12 12.43 4.97 -1.20
C ARG A 12 11.00 4.53 -0.95
N VAL A 13 10.10 5.49 -0.85
CA VAL A 13 8.67 5.25 -0.66
C VAL A 13 7.90 5.87 -1.79
N LEU A 14 7.13 5.06 -2.51
CA LEU A 14 6.19 5.49 -3.53
C LEU A 14 4.77 5.41 -2.95
N LYS A 15 3.95 6.44 -3.15
CA LYS A 15 2.53 6.45 -2.79
C LYS A 15 1.67 6.53 -4.04
N LEU A 16 0.68 5.65 -4.11
CA LEU A 16 -0.21 5.47 -5.24
C LEU A 16 -1.66 5.49 -4.75
N PRO A 17 -2.37 6.62 -4.89
CA PRO A 17 -3.77 6.70 -4.47
C PRO A 17 -4.65 5.83 -5.36
N TYR A 18 -5.59 5.11 -4.74
CA TYR A 18 -6.67 4.43 -5.44
C TYR A 18 -7.66 5.45 -5.99
N LYS A 19 -8.07 5.28 -7.25
CA LYS A 19 -9.22 6.02 -7.77
C LYS A 19 -10.48 5.51 -7.08
N ALA A 20 -11.31 6.43 -6.59
CA ALA A 20 -12.72 6.14 -6.44
C ALA A 20 -13.27 5.74 -7.83
N TYR A 21 -14.00 4.63 -7.91
CA TYR A 21 -14.56 4.03 -9.12
C TYR A 21 -14.97 5.10 -10.15
N ASN A 22 -14.39 5.03 -11.36
CA ASN A 22 -14.84 5.82 -12.51
C ASN A 22 -16.23 5.32 -12.89
N ASP A 23 -17.27 5.98 -12.39
CA ASP A 23 -18.57 5.97 -13.02
C ASP A 23 -18.46 6.86 -14.26
N ASP A 24 -18.93 6.40 -15.43
CA ASP A 24 -19.01 7.14 -16.69
C ASP A 24 -19.93 8.39 -16.62
N SER A 25 -20.27 8.83 -15.41
CA SER A 25 -21.18 9.92 -15.10
C SER A 25 -20.46 11.29 -15.13
N PRO A 26 -21.10 12.32 -15.73
CA PRO A 26 -20.47 13.61 -15.96
C PRO A 26 -20.03 14.34 -14.68
N PRO A 27 -18.93 15.11 -14.74
CA PRO A 27 -18.17 15.63 -13.59
C PRO A 27 -18.94 16.57 -12.65
N ALA A 28 -20.08 17.11 -13.07
CA ALA A 28 -20.87 18.06 -12.28
C ALA A 28 -21.71 17.41 -11.15
N TYR A 29 -21.94 16.10 -11.19
CA TYR A 29 -22.78 15.40 -10.19
C TYR A 29 -21.98 14.72 -9.06
N ASN A 30 -20.66 14.57 -9.21
CA ASN A 30 -19.87 13.64 -8.40
C ASN A 30 -19.14 14.26 -7.20
N SER A 31 -18.93 15.59 -7.16
CA SER A 31 -18.16 16.20 -6.06
C SER A 31 -18.85 16.11 -4.70
N LYS A 32 -20.18 16.19 -4.65
CA LYS A 32 -20.97 16.04 -3.41
C LYS A 32 -21.18 14.59 -2.97
N LEU A 33 -21.10 13.62 -3.88
CA LEU A 33 -21.19 12.18 -3.56
C LEU A 33 -19.85 11.61 -3.05
N ARG A 34 -18.74 12.33 -3.28
CA ARG A 34 -17.40 11.98 -2.80
C ARG A 34 -17.10 12.46 -1.38
N GLU A 35 -17.88 13.41 -0.84
CA GLU A 35 -17.71 13.89 0.54
C GLU A 35 -18.00 12.75 1.52
N GLY A 36 -16.95 12.17 2.10
CA GLY A 36 -17.02 11.20 3.18
C GLY A 36 -16.75 9.74 2.81
N LEU A 37 -16.37 9.42 1.56
CA LEU A 37 -15.86 8.09 1.23
C LEU A 37 -14.40 7.95 1.65
N PRO A 38 -13.99 6.82 2.25
CA PRO A 38 -12.60 6.59 2.62
C PRO A 38 -11.72 6.55 1.38
N GLU A 39 -10.66 7.35 1.40
CA GLU A 39 -9.61 7.34 0.38
C GLU A 39 -8.52 6.34 0.79
N PHE A 40 -7.98 5.61 -0.17
CA PHE A 40 -6.93 4.63 0.08
C PHE A 40 -5.73 4.92 -0.81
N SER A 41 -4.53 4.61 -0.32
CA SER A 41 -3.33 4.55 -1.17
C SER A 41 -2.54 3.28 -0.92
N MET A 42 -1.96 2.75 -1.99
CA MET A 42 -0.87 1.78 -1.91
C MET A 42 0.45 2.53 -1.70
N CYS A 43 1.17 2.20 -0.64
CA CYS A 43 2.48 2.72 -0.32
C CYS A 43 3.53 1.61 -0.49
N VAL A 44 4.47 1.77 -1.41
CA VAL A 44 5.53 0.80 -1.71
C VAL A 44 6.83 1.28 -1.09
N PHE A 45 7.39 0.47 -0.20
CA PHE A 45 8.67 0.69 0.47
C PHE A 45 9.74 -0.18 -0.21
N LEU A 46 10.59 0.47 -0.99
CA LEU A 46 11.64 -0.15 -1.80
C LEU A 46 13.00 0.11 -1.14
N PRO A 47 13.69 -0.91 -0.58
CA PRO A 47 15.05 -0.74 -0.09
C PRO A 47 16.00 -0.33 -1.23
N GLU A 48 17.16 0.26 -0.91
CA GLU A 48 18.19 0.50 -1.94
C GLU A 48 19.02 -0.75 -2.25
N ASP A 49 19.23 -1.60 -1.24
CA ASP A 49 19.94 -2.88 -1.39
C ASP A 49 18.98 -3.99 -1.79
N CYS A 50 19.41 -4.85 -2.72
CA CYS A 50 18.60 -5.95 -3.24
C CYS A 50 18.14 -6.96 -2.16
N ASP A 51 18.86 -7.09 -1.04
CA ASP A 51 18.54 -7.94 0.09
C ASP A 51 18.09 -7.16 1.34
N GLY A 52 17.86 -5.84 1.21
CA GLY A 52 17.55 -4.93 2.30
C GLY A 52 16.14 -5.02 2.88
N LEU A 53 15.24 -5.79 2.27
CA LEU A 53 13.82 -5.84 2.65
C LEU A 53 13.61 -6.21 4.12
N TRP A 54 14.29 -7.24 4.63
CA TRP A 54 14.09 -7.71 6.01
C TRP A 54 14.55 -6.66 7.03
N SER A 55 15.71 -6.04 6.79
CA SER A 55 16.22 -4.93 7.61
C SER A 55 15.25 -3.74 7.60
N LEU A 56 14.59 -3.48 6.47
CA LEU A 56 13.58 -2.43 6.37
C LEU A 56 12.29 -2.81 7.14
N LEU A 57 11.84 -4.06 7.06
CA LEU A 57 10.68 -4.55 7.82
C LEU A 57 10.92 -4.51 9.33
N ASP A 58 12.13 -4.83 9.79
CA ASP A 58 12.51 -4.69 11.20
C ASP A 58 12.39 -3.22 11.66
N ARG A 59 12.82 -2.26 10.83
CA ARG A 59 12.68 -0.82 11.12
C ARG A 59 11.22 -0.38 11.16
N ILE A 60 10.39 -0.87 10.24
CA ILE A 60 8.96 -0.55 10.18
C ILE A 60 8.22 -1.12 11.40
N THR A 61 8.51 -2.36 11.77
CA THR A 61 7.81 -3.05 12.87
C THR A 61 8.31 -2.62 14.25
N ALA A 62 9.53 -2.10 14.36
CA ALA A 62 10.07 -1.58 15.62
C ALA A 62 9.37 -0.30 16.13
N ARG A 63 8.76 0.50 15.25
CA ARG A 63 8.09 1.76 15.62
C ARG A 63 6.76 1.91 14.87
N PRO A 64 5.61 1.99 15.57
CA PRO A 64 4.29 2.14 14.93
C PRO A 64 4.19 3.32 13.97
N GLU A 65 4.80 4.46 14.32
CA GLU A 65 4.77 5.70 13.53
C GLU A 65 5.69 5.67 12.30
N PHE A 66 6.58 4.67 12.19
CA PHE A 66 7.60 4.63 11.13
C PHE A 66 6.96 4.72 9.76
N LEU A 67 5.87 3.98 9.53
CA LEU A 67 5.21 3.96 8.23
C LEU A 67 4.77 5.37 7.82
N HIS A 68 4.01 6.05 8.68
CA HIS A 68 3.41 7.36 8.40
C HIS A 68 4.43 8.49 8.33
N GLU A 69 5.50 8.42 9.13
CA GLU A 69 6.60 9.39 9.11
C GLU A 69 7.33 9.44 7.75
N HIS A 70 7.36 8.32 7.02
CA HIS A 70 8.14 8.18 5.79
C HIS A 70 7.30 8.24 4.51
N LEU A 71 5.98 8.44 4.61
CA LEU A 71 5.12 8.61 3.44
C LEU A 71 5.41 9.93 2.71
N PRO A 72 5.41 9.93 1.37
CA PRO A 72 5.57 11.15 0.58
C PRO A 72 4.39 12.09 0.76
N ARG A 73 4.68 13.39 0.76
CA ARG A 73 3.69 14.48 0.83
C ARG A 73 3.61 15.27 -0.47
N ASP A 74 4.71 15.34 -1.20
CA ASP A 74 4.87 16.12 -2.42
C ASP A 74 5.05 15.23 -3.65
N HIS A 75 4.76 15.81 -4.82
CA HIS A 75 5.07 15.18 -6.10
C HIS A 75 6.47 15.62 -6.58
N VAL A 76 7.25 14.68 -7.07
CA VAL A 76 8.62 14.93 -7.58
C VAL A 76 8.73 14.51 -9.04
N PRO A 77 9.57 15.18 -9.85
CA PRO A 77 9.82 14.79 -11.23
C PRO A 77 10.54 13.43 -11.25
N VAL A 78 10.06 12.51 -12.09
CA VAL A 78 10.52 11.12 -12.14
C VAL A 78 11.35 10.88 -13.39
N GLY A 79 12.47 10.17 -13.22
CA GLY A 79 13.33 9.70 -14.30
C GLY A 79 12.87 8.32 -14.77
N LYS A 80 13.59 7.27 -14.39
CA LYS A 80 13.19 5.88 -14.63
C LYS A 80 12.13 5.45 -13.61
N PHE A 81 10.99 5.01 -14.12
CA PHE A 81 9.91 4.46 -13.30
C PHE A 81 9.60 3.03 -13.74
N ARG A 82 9.74 2.06 -12.83
CA ARG A 82 9.37 0.66 -13.05
C ARG A 82 8.82 0.08 -11.75
N LEU A 83 7.59 -0.38 -11.81
CA LEU A 83 6.93 -1.10 -10.73
C LEU A 83 6.21 -2.30 -11.36
N PRO A 84 6.52 -3.54 -10.96
CA PRO A 84 5.95 -4.72 -11.59
C PRO A 84 4.45 -4.82 -11.26
N LYS A 85 3.67 -5.28 -12.24
CA LYS A 85 2.34 -5.82 -11.97
C LYS A 85 2.48 -7.11 -11.18
N PHE A 86 1.59 -7.34 -10.22
CA PHE A 86 1.59 -8.57 -9.44
C PHE A 86 0.18 -8.91 -8.96
N LYS A 87 -0.02 -10.19 -8.65
CA LYS A 87 -1.22 -10.70 -8.01
C LYS A 87 -0.82 -11.68 -6.92
N LEU A 88 -1.14 -11.34 -5.68
CA LEU A 88 -0.84 -12.15 -4.50
C LEU A 88 -2.15 -12.69 -3.93
N THR A 89 -2.16 -13.99 -3.59
CA THR A 89 -3.31 -14.67 -2.99
C THR A 89 -2.87 -15.44 -1.76
N TYR A 90 -2.99 -14.82 -0.60
CA TYR A 90 -2.69 -15.48 0.65
C TYR A 90 -3.94 -16.19 1.20
N MET A 91 -3.81 -17.46 1.60
CA MET A 91 -4.82 -18.17 2.36
C MET A 91 -4.16 -19.10 3.38
N SER A 92 -4.35 -18.84 4.68
CA SER A 92 -3.81 -19.69 5.73
C SER A 92 -4.64 -19.63 7.00
N SER A 93 -4.54 -20.68 7.83
CA SER A 93 -5.00 -20.59 9.20
C SER A 93 -4.02 -19.75 10.02
N ILE A 94 -4.53 -18.71 10.67
CA ILE A 94 -3.76 -17.86 11.59
C ILE A 94 -3.95 -18.28 13.05
N ARG A 95 -4.61 -19.42 13.31
CA ARG A 95 -4.80 -19.94 14.67
C ARG A 95 -3.47 -20.08 15.43
N GLY A 96 -2.45 -20.64 14.79
CA GLY A 96 -1.13 -20.80 15.39
C GLY A 96 -0.51 -19.46 15.76
N VAL A 97 -0.50 -18.52 14.80
CA VAL A 97 0.02 -17.17 14.99
C VAL A 97 -0.68 -16.45 16.14
N LEU A 98 -2.02 -16.51 16.22
CA LEU A 98 -2.78 -15.90 17.31
C LEU A 98 -2.42 -16.51 18.68
N LYS A 99 -2.22 -17.83 18.75
CA LYS A 99 -1.76 -18.51 19.98
C LYS A 99 -0.36 -18.09 20.41
N ASP A 100 0.53 -17.88 19.45
CA ASP A 100 1.91 -17.43 19.68
C ASP A 100 1.93 -15.97 20.15
N LEU A 101 1.00 -15.14 19.66
CA LEU A 101 0.74 -13.78 20.15
C LEU A 101 0.01 -13.73 21.50
N GLY A 102 -0.34 -14.87 22.09
CA GLY A 102 -0.92 -14.98 23.44
C GLY A 102 -2.43 -15.20 23.48
N LEU A 103 -3.13 -15.15 22.34
CA LEU A 103 -4.56 -15.45 22.27
C LEU A 103 -4.76 -16.98 22.27
N ARG A 104 -4.75 -17.59 23.46
CA ARG A 104 -4.84 -19.05 23.62
C ARG A 104 -6.21 -19.55 24.07
N LEU A 105 -6.86 -18.83 24.99
CA LEU A 105 -8.11 -19.24 25.63
C LEU A 105 -9.25 -19.58 24.66
N PRO A 106 -9.54 -18.79 23.61
CA PRO A 106 -10.64 -19.11 22.70
C PRO A 106 -10.47 -20.45 21.97
N PHE A 107 -9.23 -20.96 21.87
CA PHE A 107 -8.90 -22.19 21.15
C PHE A 107 -8.74 -23.41 22.05
N ASP A 108 -8.96 -23.26 23.36
CA ASP A 108 -8.81 -24.32 24.36
C ASP A 108 -10.17 -24.99 24.62
N PRO A 109 -10.32 -26.30 24.37
CA PRO A 109 -11.60 -26.98 24.52
C PRO A 109 -12.06 -27.15 25.98
N LEU A 110 -11.20 -26.88 26.96
CA LEU A 110 -11.51 -26.97 28.39
C LEU A 110 -11.68 -25.59 29.03
N LEU A 111 -10.98 -24.58 28.51
CA LEU A 111 -10.92 -23.24 29.11
C LEU A 111 -11.64 -22.15 28.29
N ALA A 112 -12.03 -22.43 27.04
CA ALA A 112 -12.74 -21.45 26.24
C ALA A 112 -14.07 -21.07 26.90
N ASN A 113 -14.32 -19.77 26.97
CA ASN A 113 -15.59 -19.23 27.44
C ASN A 113 -16.20 -18.36 26.34
N MET A 114 -17.25 -18.89 25.70
CA MET A 114 -17.95 -18.26 24.57
C MET A 114 -19.38 -17.84 24.94
N THR A 115 -19.73 -17.77 26.23
CA THR A 115 -21.10 -17.47 26.69
C THR A 115 -21.58 -16.08 26.25
N GLY A 116 -20.67 -15.13 26.04
CA GLY A 116 -21.00 -13.82 25.46
C GLY A 116 -21.51 -13.87 24.01
N ILE A 117 -21.25 -14.96 23.28
CA ILE A 117 -21.68 -15.16 21.88
C ILE A 117 -22.92 -16.05 21.80
N VAL A 118 -22.92 -17.16 22.52
CA VAL A 118 -23.97 -18.20 22.44
C VAL A 118 -24.96 -18.21 23.60
N GLY A 119 -24.77 -17.36 24.61
CA GLY A 119 -25.50 -17.42 25.87
C GLY A 119 -24.99 -18.52 26.80
N ASP A 120 -25.70 -18.73 27.91
CA ASP A 120 -25.46 -19.87 28.78
C ASP A 120 -25.95 -21.14 28.06
N ASP A 121 -25.00 -21.87 27.48
CA ASP A 121 -25.24 -23.17 26.88
C ASP A 121 -25.24 -24.24 27.99
N GLU A 122 -26.31 -25.03 28.11
CA GLU A 122 -26.39 -26.17 29.04
C GLU A 122 -25.61 -27.40 28.54
N SER A 123 -24.86 -27.26 27.44
CA SER A 123 -24.04 -28.34 26.91
C SER A 123 -22.86 -28.71 27.83
N VAL A 124 -22.53 -30.00 27.86
CA VAL A 124 -21.48 -30.57 28.72
C VAL A 124 -20.06 -30.21 28.23
N VAL A 125 -19.94 -29.67 27.01
CA VAL A 125 -18.66 -29.43 26.33
C VAL A 125 -18.51 -27.95 26.01
N PRO A 126 -17.46 -27.26 26.49
CA PRO A 126 -17.22 -25.85 26.17
C PRO A 126 -17.07 -25.64 24.66
N LEU A 127 -17.81 -24.68 24.11
CA LEU A 127 -17.59 -24.24 22.73
C LEU A 127 -16.25 -23.50 22.64
N CYS A 128 -15.43 -23.87 21.65
CA CYS A 128 -14.15 -23.24 21.36
C CYS A 128 -14.01 -22.95 19.86
N VAL A 129 -13.13 -22.01 19.55
CA VAL A 129 -12.72 -21.71 18.18
C VAL A 129 -11.85 -22.83 17.66
N SER A 130 -12.32 -23.52 16.62
CA SER A 130 -11.57 -24.60 15.98
C SER A 130 -10.42 -24.04 15.15
N GLU A 131 -10.71 -23.11 14.23
CA GLU A 131 -9.77 -22.53 13.28
C GLU A 131 -10.14 -21.08 12.95
N VAL A 132 -9.15 -20.29 12.53
CA VAL A 132 -9.34 -18.93 12.01
C VAL A 132 -8.59 -18.85 10.69
N VAL A 133 -9.33 -18.78 9.59
CA VAL A 133 -8.75 -18.73 8.23
C VAL A 133 -8.71 -17.29 7.75
N HIS A 134 -7.52 -16.79 7.41
CA HIS A 134 -7.34 -15.50 6.77
C HIS A 134 -7.07 -15.72 5.28
N LYS A 135 -7.90 -15.12 4.43
CA LYS A 135 -7.74 -15.11 2.98
C LYS A 135 -7.71 -13.67 2.49
N ALA A 136 -6.67 -13.32 1.73
CA ALA A 136 -6.48 -12.00 1.16
C ALA A 136 -6.01 -12.13 -0.29
N VAL A 137 -6.52 -11.26 -1.16
CA VAL A 137 -6.08 -11.14 -2.54
C VAL A 137 -5.72 -9.69 -2.78
N VAL A 138 -4.51 -9.44 -3.26
CA VAL A 138 -4.05 -8.11 -3.66
C VAL A 138 -3.62 -8.21 -5.11
N GLU A 139 -4.21 -7.39 -5.96
CA GLU A 139 -3.85 -7.28 -7.37
C GLU A 139 -3.41 -5.86 -7.65
N MET A 140 -2.21 -5.74 -8.22
CA MET A 140 -1.69 -4.50 -8.74
C MET A 140 -1.61 -4.59 -10.26
N ASN A 141 -2.49 -3.86 -10.92
CA ASN A 141 -2.49 -3.64 -12.35
C ASN A 141 -2.32 -2.15 -12.67
N GLU A 142 -2.17 -1.82 -13.95
CA GLU A 142 -2.09 -0.43 -14.39
C GLU A 142 -3.43 0.29 -14.12
N GLU A 143 -4.57 -0.34 -14.39
CA GLU A 143 -5.93 0.22 -14.27
C GLU A 143 -6.34 0.66 -12.84
N GLY A 144 -6.00 -0.14 -11.83
CA GLY A 144 -6.25 0.14 -10.41
C GLY A 144 -5.35 1.23 -9.82
N CYS A 145 -4.34 1.65 -10.58
CA CYS A 145 -3.37 2.71 -10.26
C CYS A 145 -3.27 3.77 -11.39
N GLU A 146 -4.19 3.74 -12.35
CA GLU A 146 -4.03 4.37 -13.68
C GLU A 146 -4.32 5.87 -13.71
N ALA A 147 -4.36 6.55 -12.56
CA ALA A 147 -4.51 8.02 -12.50
C ALA A 147 -3.25 8.71 -12.05
N ALA A 148 -2.31 8.00 -11.42
CA ALA A 148 -1.06 8.64 -11.03
C ALA A 148 -0.24 9.04 -12.27
N ALA A 149 -0.49 8.39 -13.41
CA ALA A 149 0.04 8.77 -14.73
C ALA A 149 -0.88 9.75 -15.50
N VAL A 150 -1.53 10.72 -14.83
CA VAL A 150 -2.01 11.90 -15.56
C VAL A 150 -0.74 12.60 -16.08
N THR A 151 -0.46 12.34 -17.35
CA THR A 151 0.38 13.13 -18.22
C THR A 151 -0.06 14.58 -18.12
N VAL A 152 0.61 15.34 -17.26
CA VAL A 152 0.76 16.77 -17.51
C VAL A 152 1.77 16.86 -18.65
N GLU A 153 1.29 16.62 -19.87
CA GLU A 153 1.84 17.33 -21.01
C GLU A 153 1.51 18.80 -20.72
N SER A 154 2.43 19.48 -20.03
CA SER A 154 2.53 20.92 -20.18
C SER A 154 2.91 21.10 -21.65
N ASP A 155 1.89 21.33 -22.48
CA ASP A 155 1.99 21.97 -23.77
C ASP A 155 2.63 23.37 -23.56
N ASP A 156 3.93 23.38 -23.28
CA ASP A 156 4.80 24.52 -23.50
C ASP A 156 5.33 24.51 -24.95
N ASP A 157 4.67 23.77 -25.85
CA ASP A 157 4.92 23.81 -27.30
C ASP A 157 4.05 24.88 -28.00
N LEU A 158 3.78 25.98 -27.30
CA LEU A 158 3.39 27.24 -27.93
C LEU A 158 4.68 27.94 -28.40
N GLY A 159 5.04 27.64 -29.65
CA GLY A 159 6.23 28.16 -30.28
C GLY A 159 6.35 29.68 -30.25
N PHE A 160 7.59 30.16 -30.20
CA PHE A 160 8.02 31.33 -30.95
C PHE A 160 9.55 31.35 -31.01
N SER A 161 10.09 31.18 -32.22
CA SER A 161 11.46 31.56 -32.54
C SER A 161 11.58 33.07 -32.39
N LEU A 162 12.24 33.53 -31.34
CA LEU A 162 12.77 34.88 -31.21
C LEU A 162 14.03 34.83 -30.35
N TYR A 163 15.16 35.18 -30.98
CA TYR A 163 16.48 35.32 -30.40
C TYR A 163 16.47 36.06 -29.05
N CYS A 164 16.79 35.37 -27.96
CA CYS A 164 17.21 35.95 -26.68
C CYS A 164 18.18 34.98 -25.98
N ASP A 165 19.30 35.50 -25.47
CA ASP A 165 20.23 34.82 -24.55
C ASP A 165 19.47 34.30 -23.33
N TYR A 166 19.09 33.02 -23.34
CA TYR A 166 18.59 32.33 -22.16
C TYR A 166 19.76 31.60 -21.49
N GLU A 167 20.00 31.96 -20.23
CA GLU A 167 20.86 31.23 -19.31
C GLU A 167 20.37 29.77 -19.24
N TYR A 168 21.27 28.82 -19.54
CA TYR A 168 20.94 27.39 -19.49
C TYR A 168 20.60 27.00 -18.05
N VAL A 169 19.31 26.90 -17.74
CA VAL A 169 18.83 26.33 -16.49
C VAL A 169 18.73 24.82 -16.69
N PRO A 170 19.59 24.00 -16.04
CA PRO A 170 19.48 22.56 -16.14
C PRO A 170 18.10 22.11 -15.62
N PRO A 171 17.49 21.08 -16.22
CA PRO A 171 16.22 20.56 -15.74
C PRO A 171 16.35 20.13 -14.27
N PRO A 172 15.25 20.24 -13.48
CA PRO A 172 15.27 19.86 -12.08
C PRO A 172 15.69 18.39 -11.93
N PRO A 173 16.44 18.04 -10.86
CA PRO A 173 16.91 16.68 -10.65
C PRO A 173 15.71 15.71 -10.55
N THR A 174 15.80 14.61 -11.28
CA THR A 174 14.75 13.58 -11.30
C THR A 174 15.03 12.46 -10.29
N VAL A 175 13.97 11.83 -9.80
CA VAL A 175 14.05 10.66 -8.93
C VAL A 175 13.74 9.40 -9.74
N ASP A 176 14.62 8.40 -9.67
CA ASP A 176 14.36 7.08 -10.23
C ASP A 176 13.63 6.20 -9.19
N PHE A 177 12.66 5.41 -9.63
CA PHE A 177 12.00 4.39 -8.81
C PHE A 177 11.87 3.11 -9.63
N VAL A 178 12.75 2.14 -9.35
CA VAL A 178 12.85 0.88 -10.10
C VAL A 178 12.76 -0.27 -9.10
N ALA A 179 11.57 -0.84 -8.95
CA ALA A 179 11.31 -1.99 -8.09
C ALA A 179 11.68 -3.30 -8.80
N ASP A 180 12.98 -3.56 -8.93
CA ASP A 180 13.56 -4.75 -9.57
C ASP A 180 14.07 -5.82 -8.58
N HIS A 181 13.77 -5.64 -7.29
CA HIS A 181 14.14 -6.53 -6.19
C HIS A 181 13.06 -6.45 -5.09
N PRO A 182 13.12 -7.31 -4.04
CA PRO A 182 12.07 -7.41 -3.05
C PRO A 182 11.69 -6.09 -2.34
N PHE A 183 10.39 -5.85 -2.21
CA PHE A 183 9.83 -4.64 -1.59
C PHE A 183 8.64 -4.94 -0.69
N ALA A 184 8.36 -4.05 0.25
CA ALA A 184 7.15 -4.10 1.07
C ALA A 184 6.07 -3.18 0.50
N PHE A 185 4.80 -3.51 0.73
CA PHE A 185 3.68 -2.63 0.40
C PHE A 185 2.65 -2.59 1.52
N PHE A 186 1.98 -1.45 1.61
CA PHE A 186 0.91 -1.20 2.57
C PHE A 186 -0.24 -0.50 1.87
N ILE A 187 -1.48 -0.93 2.12
CA ILE A 187 -2.66 -0.18 1.71
C ILE A 187 -3.16 0.56 2.95
N VAL A 188 -3.21 1.87 2.84
CA VAL A 188 -3.52 2.77 3.96
C VAL A 188 -4.81 3.53 3.64
N GLU A 189 -5.72 3.59 4.61
CA GLU A 189 -6.86 4.50 4.57
C GLU A 189 -6.38 5.90 5.02
N GLU A 190 -6.52 6.89 4.14
CA GLU A 190 -5.86 8.19 4.24
C GLU A 190 -6.36 9.03 5.42
N THR A 191 -7.63 8.88 5.81
CA THR A 191 -8.24 9.71 6.85
C THR A 191 -7.76 9.32 8.24
N SER A 192 -7.79 8.02 8.56
CA SER A 192 -7.39 7.49 9.86
C SER A 192 -5.93 7.07 9.92
N GLY A 193 -5.28 6.91 8.77
CA GLY A 193 -3.96 6.30 8.67
C GLY A 193 -3.99 4.77 8.89
N THR A 194 -5.16 4.13 8.92
CA THR A 194 -5.24 2.70 9.19
C THR A 194 -4.64 1.89 8.05
N VAL A 195 -3.71 0.99 8.38
CA VAL A 195 -3.20 -0.02 7.44
C VAL A 195 -4.26 -1.11 7.29
N VAL A 196 -4.85 -1.23 6.11
CA VAL A 196 -5.87 -2.25 5.80
C VAL A 196 -5.28 -3.49 5.13
N PHE A 197 -4.14 -3.35 4.44
CA PHE A 197 -3.33 -4.47 3.95
C PHE A 197 -1.86 -4.18 4.18
N ALA A 198 -1.11 -5.23 4.50
CA ALA A 198 0.34 -5.22 4.56
C ALA A 198 0.87 -6.49 3.90
N GLY A 199 1.94 -6.36 3.13
CA GLY A 199 2.58 -7.50 2.48
C GLY A 199 3.94 -7.14 1.91
N HIS A 200 4.58 -8.12 1.31
CA HIS A 200 5.83 -7.92 0.59
C HIS A 200 5.82 -8.75 -0.70
N VAL A 201 6.56 -8.28 -1.70
CA VAL A 201 6.76 -8.98 -2.96
C VAL A 201 8.22 -9.43 -3.00
N LEU A 202 8.45 -10.74 -3.08
CA LEU A 202 9.79 -11.30 -3.28
C LEU A 202 10.06 -11.59 -4.76
N ASP A 203 9.02 -12.06 -5.47
CA ASP A 203 9.05 -12.37 -6.88
C ASP A 203 7.66 -12.04 -7.48
N PRO A 204 7.53 -10.98 -8.30
CA PRO A 204 6.23 -10.56 -8.85
C PRO A 204 5.71 -11.50 -9.94
N THR A 205 6.51 -12.48 -10.41
CA THR A 205 6.09 -13.42 -11.46
C THR A 205 5.34 -14.65 -10.92
N LYS A 206 5.30 -14.81 -9.59
CA LYS A 206 4.61 -15.90 -8.93
C LYS A 206 3.29 -15.44 -8.33
N GLU A 207 2.28 -16.28 -8.48
CA GLU A 207 1.03 -16.17 -7.72
C GLU A 207 1.23 -16.97 -6.42
N GLU A 208 1.64 -16.29 -5.34
CA GLU A 208 1.77 -16.88 -4.00
C GLU A 208 0.75 -16.32 -3.01
#